data_AF-A0A1H4TQE9-F1
#
_entry.id   AF-A0A1H4TQE9-F1
#
_cell.length_a   1.000
_cell.length_b   1.000
_cell.length_c   1.000
_cell.angle_alpha   90.00
_cell.angle_beta   90.00
_cell.angle_gamma   90.00
#
_symmetry.space_group_name_H-M   'P 1'
#
loop_
_entity.id
_entity.type
_entity.pdbx_description
1 polymer ?
#
loop_
_entity_poly.entity_id
_entity_poly.type
_entity_poly.pdbx_seq_one_letter_code
_entity_poly.pdbx_strand_id
1 'polypeptide(L)'
;MAAEDDLPQPNSDLAVSELALADAALAAPDAGQIPDPAPVADQAPDKTQEAEARATQADAKPESTPNISAAGVLRELMDERDKRQALERQLNEYLARQKPADAPDPFLNPEQFAQTQIQTAIAPIDQRLTVALARINFAEARAVHGAELAEKAYQEFDKAMPEMTPAERATVMGAPNPFVAAVAWMRRRDALVEVGDDVGAYRERLREELLKDPEFLGRAIEAARSTAAGGNSAASQPRTQAGQFASPTAKPASLPSVNRAGAGTNAALVRHDPSDMELVDEVLTGREISTR
;
A
#
# COMPACT_ATOMS: atom_id res chain seq x y z
N MET A 1 -50.64 5.83 38.67
CA MET A 1 -50.17 7.11 38.08
C MET A 1 -48.78 6.80 37.53
N ALA A 2 -48.67 6.24 36.33
CA ALA A 2 -48.89 6.87 35.02
C ALA A 2 -47.77 7.86 34.67
N ALA A 3 -46.84 7.39 33.85
CA ALA A 3 -46.20 8.10 32.73
C ALA A 3 -45.37 7.07 31.93
N GLU A 4 -46.01 6.48 30.92
CA GLU A 4 -45.36 5.96 29.72
C GLU A 4 -44.97 7.14 28.82
N ASP A 5 -43.77 7.09 28.25
CA ASP A 5 -43.30 7.77 27.03
C ASP A 5 -41.78 7.52 26.99
N ASP A 6 -41.05 7.36 25.90
CA ASP A 6 -41.25 7.04 24.49
C ASP A 6 -39.80 6.81 23.99
N LEU A 7 -39.58 5.89 23.05
CA LEU A 7 -38.24 5.50 22.58
C LEU A 7 -37.56 6.66 21.80
N PRO A 8 -36.22 6.66 21.68
CA PRO A 8 -35.64 5.99 20.50
C PRO A 8 -34.45 5.09 20.84
N GLN A 9 -34.51 3.88 20.26
CA GLN A 9 -33.41 2.95 20.10
C GLN A 9 -32.19 3.64 19.46
N PRO A 10 -30.95 3.35 19.87
CA PRO A 10 -29.79 3.75 19.08
C PRO A 10 -29.80 2.96 17.77
N ASN A 11 -29.93 3.69 16.67
CA ASN A 11 -29.90 3.20 15.29
C ASN A 11 -28.71 2.25 15.07
N SER A 12 -28.99 0.95 15.04
CA SER A 12 -28.15 -0.07 14.43
C SER A 12 -28.36 -0.04 12.92
N ASP A 13 -27.90 1.04 12.29
CA ASP A 13 -27.88 1.24 10.84
C ASP A 13 -26.51 1.79 10.43
N LEU A 14 -25.50 0.92 10.47
CA LEU A 14 -24.37 0.87 9.54
C LEU A 14 -23.86 -0.58 9.55
N ALA A 15 -24.76 -1.49 9.19
CA ALA A 15 -24.40 -2.85 8.86
C ALA A 15 -23.65 -2.86 7.53
N VAL A 16 -22.36 -3.18 7.61
CA VAL A 16 -21.77 -4.30 6.87
C VAL A 16 -22.33 -4.48 5.46
N SER A 17 -21.89 -3.63 4.54
CA SER A 17 -21.95 -3.96 3.12
C SER A 17 -20.57 -4.41 2.67
N GLU A 18 -20.54 -5.57 2.01
CA GLU A 18 -19.44 -6.09 1.20
C GLU A 18 -18.49 -7.13 1.81
N LEU A 19 -19.01 -8.11 2.55
CA LEU A 19 -18.30 -9.40 2.71
C LEU A 19 -19.24 -10.61 2.89
N ALA A 20 -20.33 -10.65 2.12
CA ALA A 20 -21.28 -11.77 2.09
C ALA A 20 -21.52 -12.24 0.65
N LEU A 21 -20.56 -12.98 0.08
CA LEU A 21 -20.79 -13.80 -1.11
C LEU A 21 -19.78 -14.96 -1.14
N ALA A 22 -19.83 -15.80 -0.12
CA ALA A 22 -19.17 -17.10 -0.11
C ALA A 22 -19.84 -18.05 0.89
N ASP A 23 -21.17 -18.18 0.82
CA ASP A 23 -21.88 -19.23 1.59
C ASP A 23 -23.20 -19.64 0.92
N ALA A 24 -23.12 -20.12 -0.33
CA ALA A 24 -24.28 -20.66 -1.04
C ALA A 24 -23.93 -21.72 -2.10
N ALA A 25 -22.94 -22.58 -1.83
CA ALA A 25 -22.57 -23.64 -2.78
C ALA A 25 -22.18 -24.96 -2.09
N LEU A 26 -22.98 -25.42 -1.14
CA LEU A 26 -22.91 -26.80 -0.65
C LEU A 26 -24.31 -27.40 -0.47
N ALA A 27 -24.92 -27.80 -1.59
CA ALA A 27 -26.04 -28.75 -1.61
C ALA A 27 -25.83 -29.71 -2.78
N ALA A 28 -25.57 -30.98 -2.47
CA ALA A 28 -25.38 -32.06 -3.43
C ALA A 28 -26.68 -32.41 -4.17
N PRO A 29 -26.63 -32.89 -5.43
CA PRO A 29 -27.81 -33.30 -6.18
C PRO A 29 -28.24 -34.74 -5.80
N ASP A 30 -29.47 -34.89 -5.33
CA ASP A 30 -30.15 -36.18 -5.16
C ASP A 30 -30.97 -36.52 -6.41
N ALA A 31 -31.03 -37.81 -6.73
CA ALA A 31 -31.48 -38.39 -7.98
C ALA A 31 -33.00 -38.58 -8.05
N GLY A 32 -33.52 -38.58 -9.28
CA GLY A 32 -34.76 -39.26 -9.65
C GLY A 32 -35.89 -38.35 -10.14
N GLN A 33 -36.21 -38.41 -11.43
CA GLN A 33 -37.48 -38.97 -11.93
C GLN A 33 -37.60 -38.71 -13.45
N ILE A 34 -37.66 -39.80 -14.22
CA ILE A 34 -38.04 -39.84 -15.65
C ILE A 34 -39.58 -39.86 -15.72
N PRO A 35 -40.21 -39.26 -16.75
CA PRO A 35 -41.29 -39.99 -17.42
C PRO A 35 -41.18 -40.02 -18.94
N ASP A 36 -41.62 -41.16 -19.46
CA ASP A 36 -41.54 -41.71 -20.82
C ASP A 36 -42.26 -40.94 -21.95
N PRO A 37 -41.93 -41.22 -23.23
CA PRO A 37 -42.63 -40.77 -24.44
C PRO A 37 -43.53 -41.85 -25.07
N ALA A 38 -44.67 -41.47 -25.68
CA ALA A 38 -45.39 -42.18 -26.76
C ALA A 38 -46.74 -41.47 -27.13
N PRO A 39 -47.41 -41.75 -28.27
CA PRO A 39 -46.93 -41.91 -29.64
C PRO A 39 -47.83 -41.23 -30.74
N VAL A 40 -47.41 -41.44 -32.00
CA VAL A 40 -47.80 -40.97 -33.35
C VAL A 40 -49.25 -41.23 -33.81
N ALA A 41 -49.83 -40.38 -34.68
CA ALA A 41 -50.62 -40.81 -35.87
C ALA A 41 -51.00 -39.66 -36.85
N ASP A 42 -50.81 -39.94 -38.14
CA ASP A 42 -51.13 -39.17 -39.36
C ASP A 42 -52.60 -38.77 -39.57
N GLN A 43 -52.83 -37.67 -40.32
CA GLN A 43 -53.67 -37.65 -41.54
C GLN A 43 -53.78 -36.25 -42.21
N ALA A 44 -53.58 -36.23 -43.52
CA ALA A 44 -54.20 -35.32 -44.50
C ALA A 44 -54.81 -36.21 -45.62
N PRO A 45 -55.58 -35.74 -46.64
CA PRO A 45 -56.08 -34.40 -46.98
C PRO A 45 -57.61 -34.39 -47.37
N ASP A 46 -58.21 -33.23 -47.73
CA ASP A 46 -58.84 -32.95 -49.06
C ASP A 46 -59.70 -31.64 -49.09
N LYS A 47 -59.42 -30.83 -50.11
CA LYS A 47 -60.30 -30.02 -51.01
C LYS A 47 -61.28 -28.92 -50.56
N THR A 48 -60.95 -27.73 -51.10
CA THR A 48 -61.77 -26.79 -51.90
C THR A 48 -62.79 -25.88 -51.20
N GLN A 49 -62.51 -24.57 -51.26
CA GLN A 49 -63.45 -23.57 -51.78
C GLN A 49 -62.70 -22.32 -52.30
N GLU A 50 -62.77 -22.16 -53.63
CA GLU A 50 -62.89 -20.91 -54.39
C GLU A 50 -63.79 -19.87 -53.66
N ALA A 51 -63.74 -18.56 -53.80
CA ALA A 51 -63.05 -17.62 -54.69
C ALA A 51 -63.26 -16.18 -54.12
N GLU A 52 -62.70 -15.19 -54.82
CA GLU A 52 -63.06 -13.76 -54.81
C GLU A 52 -62.55 -12.87 -53.66
N ALA A 53 -61.45 -12.16 -53.93
CA ALA A 53 -61.51 -10.70 -54.06
C ALA A 53 -60.27 -10.17 -54.79
N ARG A 54 -60.54 -9.55 -55.93
CA ARG A 54 -59.59 -8.85 -56.79
C ARG A 54 -59.31 -7.45 -56.24
N ALA A 55 -58.09 -6.97 -56.50
CA ALA A 55 -57.60 -5.59 -56.42
C ALA A 55 -57.23 -5.06 -55.03
N THR A 56 -55.92 -4.87 -54.80
CA THR A 56 -55.21 -3.63 -55.13
C THR A 56 -53.70 -3.85 -54.96
N GLN A 57 -52.94 -3.60 -56.03
CA GLN A 57 -51.52 -3.28 -55.94
C GLN A 57 -51.41 -1.91 -55.25
N ALA A 58 -50.60 -1.84 -54.19
CA ALA A 58 -50.07 -0.59 -53.67
C ALA A 58 -48.59 -0.81 -53.34
N ASP A 59 -47.79 0.12 -53.83
CA ASP A 59 -46.34 0.15 -53.88
C ASP A 59 -45.60 -0.24 -52.59
N ALA A 60 -44.71 -1.22 -52.69
CA ALA A 60 -43.61 -1.42 -51.75
C ALA A 60 -42.28 -1.19 -52.50
N LYS A 61 -41.75 0.02 -52.32
CA LYS A 61 -40.38 0.44 -52.61
C LYS A 61 -39.41 -0.64 -52.10
N PRO A 62 -38.43 -1.13 -52.89
CA PRO A 62 -37.47 -2.08 -52.37
C PRO A 62 -36.60 -1.37 -51.33
N GLU A 63 -36.82 -1.69 -50.06
CA GLU A 63 -35.81 -1.45 -49.04
C GLU A 63 -34.53 -2.14 -49.49
N SER A 64 -33.45 -1.38 -49.45
CA SER A 64 -32.09 -1.84 -49.72
C SER A 64 -31.84 -3.07 -48.85
N THR A 65 -31.91 -4.26 -49.45
CA THR A 65 -31.28 -5.43 -48.88
C THR A 65 -29.81 -5.04 -48.71
N PRO A 66 -29.22 -5.14 -47.50
CA PRO A 66 -27.77 -5.05 -47.41
C PRO A 66 -27.26 -6.10 -48.38
N ASN A 67 -26.49 -5.66 -49.39
CA ASN A 67 -25.87 -6.56 -50.34
C ASN A 67 -24.78 -7.30 -49.55
N ILE A 68 -25.22 -8.29 -48.78
CA ILE A 68 -24.41 -9.19 -48.00
C ILE A 68 -23.66 -10.00 -49.05
N SER A 69 -22.53 -9.46 -49.48
CA SER A 69 -21.66 -10.16 -50.40
C SER A 69 -21.25 -11.47 -49.73
N ALA A 70 -21.27 -12.57 -50.48
CA ALA A 70 -20.80 -13.87 -49.97
C ALA A 70 -19.37 -13.77 -49.39
N ALA A 71 -18.56 -12.83 -49.89
CA ALA A 71 -17.24 -12.49 -49.37
C ALA A 71 -17.27 -11.86 -47.96
N GLY A 72 -18.28 -11.04 -47.65
CA GLY A 72 -18.47 -10.45 -46.31
C GLY A 72 -18.88 -11.50 -45.27
N VAL A 73 -19.81 -12.40 -45.62
CA VAL A 73 -20.22 -13.52 -44.74
C VAL A 73 -19.06 -14.47 -44.47
N LEU A 74 -18.28 -14.80 -45.52
CA LEU A 74 -17.12 -15.67 -45.36
C LEU A 74 -16.06 -15.04 -44.44
N ARG A 75 -15.84 -13.72 -44.55
CA ARG A 75 -14.92 -13.00 -43.68
C ARG A 75 -15.39 -13.01 -42.22
N GLU A 76 -16.67 -12.75 -41.97
CA GLU A 76 -17.24 -12.77 -40.63
C GLU A 76 -17.17 -14.16 -40.00
N LEU A 77 -17.45 -15.22 -40.77
CA LEU A 77 -17.28 -16.61 -40.31
C LEU A 77 -15.82 -16.96 -39.98
N MET A 78 -14.85 -16.43 -40.74
CA MET A 78 -13.43 -16.61 -40.44
C MET A 78 -13.03 -15.85 -39.18
N ASP A 79 -13.47 -14.60 -39.03
CA ASP A 79 -13.22 -13.78 -37.84
C ASP A 79 -13.83 -14.43 -36.58
N GLU A 80 -15.04 -14.99 -36.68
CA GLU A 80 -15.68 -15.75 -35.59
C GLU A 80 -14.93 -17.05 -35.26
N ARG A 81 -14.44 -17.77 -36.26
CA ARG A 81 -13.62 -18.96 -36.05
C ARG A 81 -12.33 -18.60 -35.35
N ASP A 82 -11.65 -17.55 -35.80
CA ASP A 82 -10.37 -17.13 -35.25
C ASP A 82 -10.52 -16.61 -33.81
N LYS A 83 -11.62 -15.89 -33.50
CA LYS A 83 -12.00 -15.52 -32.12
C LYS A 83 -12.24 -16.77 -31.25
N ARG A 84 -13.00 -17.75 -31.75
CA ARG A 84 -13.25 -19.00 -31.02
C ARG A 84 -11.96 -19.76 -30.72
N GLN A 85 -11.07 -19.86 -31.72
CA GLN A 85 -9.78 -20.51 -31.55
C GLN A 85 -8.88 -19.75 -30.56
N ALA A 86 -8.89 -18.41 -30.57
CA ALA A 86 -8.14 -17.62 -29.61
C ALA A 86 -8.65 -17.83 -28.18
N LEU A 87 -9.97 -17.86 -28.00
CA LEU A 87 -10.59 -18.10 -26.71
C LEU A 87 -10.32 -19.53 -26.21
N GLU A 88 -10.39 -20.52 -27.09
CA GLU A 88 -10.06 -21.92 -26.75
C GLU A 88 -8.59 -22.06 -26.30
N ARG A 89 -7.66 -21.36 -26.94
CA ARG A 89 -6.25 -21.32 -26.50
C ARG A 89 -6.11 -20.68 -25.11
N GLN A 90 -6.75 -19.54 -24.87
CA GLN A 90 -6.74 -18.88 -23.56
C GLN A 90 -7.35 -19.78 -22.48
N LEU A 91 -8.44 -20.47 -22.79
CA LEU A 91 -9.13 -21.37 -21.88
C LEU A 91 -8.24 -22.58 -21.57
N ASN A 92 -7.60 -23.18 -22.57
CA ASN A 92 -6.64 -24.26 -22.37
C ASN A 92 -5.42 -23.82 -21.58
N GLU A 93 -4.87 -22.63 -21.83
CA GLU A 93 -3.78 -22.06 -21.03
C GLU A 93 -4.20 -21.84 -19.58
N TYR A 94 -5.41 -21.33 -19.35
CA TYR A 94 -5.96 -21.16 -18.02
C TYR A 94 -6.14 -22.49 -17.30
N LEU A 95 -6.75 -23.49 -17.95
CA LEU A 95 -6.93 -24.83 -17.41
C LEU A 95 -5.59 -25.51 -17.11
N ALA A 96 -4.60 -25.35 -17.99
CA ALA A 96 -3.26 -25.88 -17.78
C ALA A 96 -2.58 -25.24 -16.55
N ARG A 97 -2.80 -23.94 -16.29
CA ARG A 97 -2.31 -23.26 -15.09
C ARG A 97 -3.06 -23.66 -13.82
N GLN A 98 -4.35 -24.00 -13.93
CA GLN A 98 -5.18 -24.40 -12.81
C GLN A 98 -5.02 -25.87 -12.41
N LYS A 99 -4.51 -26.72 -13.30
CA LYS A 99 -4.35 -28.14 -13.00
C LYS A 99 -3.40 -28.30 -11.80
N PRO A 100 -3.88 -28.86 -10.66
CA PRO A 100 -3.01 -29.16 -9.53
C PRO A 100 -1.88 -30.08 -9.99
N ALA A 101 -0.67 -29.85 -9.51
CA ALA A 101 0.44 -30.77 -9.75
C ALA A 101 0.05 -32.16 -9.25
N ASP A 102 0.37 -33.20 -10.03
CA ASP A 102 0.12 -34.58 -9.62
C ASP A 102 0.83 -34.85 -8.29
N ALA A 103 0.12 -35.48 -7.34
CA ALA A 103 0.68 -35.76 -6.02
C ALA A 103 1.90 -36.69 -6.15
N PRO A 104 2.97 -36.50 -5.36
CA PRO A 104 4.14 -37.37 -5.40
C PRO A 104 3.74 -38.82 -5.12
N ASP A 105 4.29 -39.77 -5.87
CA ASP A 105 4.02 -41.19 -5.62
C ASP A 105 4.69 -41.62 -4.29
N PRO A 106 3.91 -42.13 -3.31
CA PRO A 106 4.44 -42.56 -2.01
C PRO A 106 5.44 -43.73 -2.10
N PHE A 107 5.41 -44.53 -3.17
CA PHE A 107 6.30 -45.68 -3.33
C PHE A 107 7.60 -45.33 -4.06
N LEU A 108 7.52 -44.45 -5.07
CA LEU A 108 8.70 -44.03 -5.83
C LEU A 108 9.45 -42.89 -5.14
N ASN A 109 8.74 -41.98 -4.45
CA ASN A 109 9.31 -40.82 -3.78
C ASN A 109 8.66 -40.60 -2.39
N PRO A 110 8.90 -41.51 -1.42
CA PRO A 110 8.26 -41.45 -0.10
C PRO A 110 8.55 -40.15 0.67
N GLU A 111 9.76 -39.59 0.52
CA GLU A 111 10.16 -38.36 1.21
C GLU A 111 9.39 -37.13 0.72
N GLN A 112 9.23 -36.98 -0.60
CA GLN A 112 8.45 -35.86 -1.15
C GLN A 112 6.96 -36.00 -0.81
N PHE A 113 6.41 -37.21 -0.87
CA PHE A 113 5.03 -37.45 -0.43
C PHE A 113 4.83 -37.00 1.03
N ALA A 114 5.73 -37.40 1.94
CA ALA A 114 5.66 -36.99 3.34
C ALA A 114 5.73 -35.46 3.51
N GLN A 115 6.64 -34.79 2.81
CA GLN A 115 6.74 -33.32 2.86
C GLN A 115 5.47 -32.63 2.34
N THR A 116 4.90 -33.09 1.23
CA THR A 116 3.64 -32.54 0.70
C THR A 116 2.50 -32.74 1.69
N GLN A 117 2.38 -33.91 2.32
CA GLN A 117 1.35 -34.15 3.35
C GLN A 117 1.48 -33.19 4.54
N ILE A 118 2.71 -32.95 5.00
CA ILE A 118 2.97 -31.98 6.08
C ILE A 118 2.57 -30.57 5.63
N GLN A 119 2.97 -30.15 4.42
CA GLN A 119 2.61 -28.83 3.89
C GLN A 119 1.09 -28.67 3.73
N THR A 120 0.39 -29.68 3.20
CA THR A 120 -1.08 -29.65 3.07
C THR A 120 -1.76 -29.57 4.43
N ALA A 121 -1.23 -30.25 5.45
CA ALA A 121 -1.77 -30.20 6.81
C ALA A 121 -1.55 -28.84 7.50
N ILE A 122 -0.41 -28.18 7.24
CA ILE A 122 -0.05 -26.90 7.88
C ILE A 122 -0.58 -25.69 7.11
N ALA A 123 -0.77 -25.78 5.78
CA ALA A 123 -1.27 -24.71 4.94
C ALA A 123 -2.47 -23.92 5.51
N PRO A 124 -3.55 -24.55 6.05
CA PRO A 124 -4.65 -23.79 6.64
C PRO A 124 -4.25 -23.01 7.91
N ILE A 125 -3.25 -23.49 8.66
CA ILE A 125 -2.71 -22.81 9.84
C ILE A 125 -1.94 -21.56 9.39
N ASP A 126 -1.07 -21.70 8.38
CA ASP A 126 -0.30 -20.58 7.83
C ASP A 126 -1.21 -19.50 7.25
N GLN A 127 -2.27 -19.88 6.54
CA GLN A 127 -3.27 -18.94 6.02
C GLN A 127 -3.96 -18.17 7.15
N ARG A 128 -4.39 -18.86 8.21
CA ARG A 128 -5.02 -18.23 9.38
C ARG A 128 -4.06 -17.30 10.11
N LEU A 129 -2.80 -17.72 10.27
CA LEU A 129 -1.76 -16.92 10.90
C LEU A 129 -1.47 -15.65 10.09
N THR A 130 -1.34 -15.77 8.78
CA THR A 130 -1.11 -14.63 7.88
C THR A 130 -2.24 -13.61 7.98
N VAL A 131 -3.50 -14.07 7.95
CA VAL A 131 -4.67 -13.18 8.11
C VAL A 131 -4.71 -12.54 9.50
N ALA A 132 -4.39 -13.30 10.56
CA ALA A 132 -4.36 -12.79 11.92
C ALA A 132 -3.28 -11.70 12.10
N LEU A 133 -2.06 -11.96 11.62
CA LEU A 133 -0.95 -11.00 11.63
C LEU A 133 -1.31 -9.75 10.83
N ALA A 134 -1.90 -9.89 9.64
CA ALA A 134 -2.33 -8.75 8.84
C ALA A 134 -3.35 -7.87 9.60
N ARG A 135 -4.33 -8.48 10.28
CA ARG A 135 -5.31 -7.75 11.10
C ARG A 135 -4.67 -7.02 12.27
N ILE A 136 -3.74 -7.65 12.98
CA ILE A 136 -3.03 -7.05 14.11
C ILE A 136 -2.19 -5.87 13.63
N ASN A 137 -1.39 -6.09 12.59
CA ASN A 137 -0.51 -5.07 12.04
C ASN A 137 -1.31 -3.86 11.51
N PHE A 138 -2.46 -4.11 10.87
CA PHE A 138 -3.32 -3.03 10.42
C PHE A 138 -4.00 -2.29 11.58
N ALA A 139 -4.45 -3.01 12.61
CA ALA A 139 -5.01 -2.38 13.81
C ALA A 139 -3.99 -1.49 14.53
N GLU A 140 -2.72 -1.91 14.59
CA GLU A 140 -1.62 -1.10 15.11
C GLU A 140 -1.42 0.16 14.25
N ALA A 141 -1.38 0.05 12.93
CA ALA A 141 -1.26 1.21 12.05
C ALA A 141 -2.39 2.22 12.26
N ARG A 142 -3.64 1.74 12.42
CA ARG A 142 -4.80 2.58 12.75
C ARG A 142 -4.64 3.23 14.14
N ALA A 143 -4.11 2.52 15.13
CA ALA A 143 -3.90 3.05 16.47
C ALA A 143 -2.83 4.15 16.50
N VAL A 144 -1.74 3.99 15.74
CA VAL A 144 -0.60 4.91 15.74
C VAL A 144 -0.84 6.13 14.84
N HIS A 145 -1.47 5.95 13.68
CA HIS A 145 -1.58 7.00 12.66
C HIS A 145 -3.02 7.49 12.41
N GLY A 146 -4.01 6.86 13.04
CA GLY A 146 -5.43 7.09 12.77
C GLY A 146 -5.96 6.20 11.66
N ALA A 147 -7.26 5.89 11.72
CA ALA A 147 -7.91 4.95 10.81
C ALA A 147 -7.85 5.41 9.35
N GLU A 148 -8.22 6.67 9.10
CA GLU A 148 -8.28 7.24 7.75
C GLU A 148 -6.92 7.24 7.05
N LEU A 149 -5.87 7.62 7.78
CA LEU A 149 -4.54 7.74 7.22
C LEU A 149 -3.92 6.37 6.93
N ALA A 150 -4.14 5.38 7.81
CA ALA A 150 -3.70 4.00 7.59
C ALA A 150 -4.41 3.35 6.38
N GLU A 151 -5.73 3.58 6.25
CA GLU A 151 -6.50 3.08 5.10
C GLU A 151 -6.07 3.72 3.79
N LYS A 152 -5.94 5.05 3.77
CA LYS A 152 -5.46 5.78 2.60
C LYS A 152 -4.07 5.30 2.17
N ALA A 153 -3.15 5.16 3.11
CA ALA A 153 -1.79 4.71 2.82
C ALA A 153 -1.78 3.28 2.25
N TYR A 154 -2.58 2.37 2.80
CA TYR A 154 -2.70 1.01 2.27
C TYR A 154 -3.25 1.01 0.83
N GLN A 155 -4.32 1.76 0.57
CA GLN A 155 -4.91 1.83 -0.77
C GLN A 155 -3.94 2.43 -1.79
N GLU A 156 -3.23 3.50 -1.43
CA GLU A 156 -2.23 4.11 -2.31
C GLU A 156 -1.04 3.18 -2.56
N PHE A 157 -0.63 2.42 -1.54
CA PHE A 157 0.43 1.44 -1.67
C PHE A 157 0.03 0.28 -2.59
N ASP A 158 -1.18 -0.27 -2.41
CA ASP A 158 -1.70 -1.37 -3.23
C ASP A 158 -1.84 -0.97 -4.71
N LYS A 159 -2.35 0.24 -4.97
CA LYS A 159 -2.41 0.82 -6.32
C LYS A 159 -1.04 1.02 -6.95
N ALA A 160 -0.04 1.45 -6.16
CA ALA A 160 1.31 1.69 -6.65
C ALA A 160 2.09 0.38 -6.86
N MET A 161 1.72 -0.71 -6.17
CA MET A 161 2.48 -1.95 -6.13
C MET A 161 2.86 -2.53 -7.50
N PRO A 162 2.01 -2.52 -8.55
CA PRO A 162 2.37 -3.06 -9.86
C PRO A 162 3.55 -2.32 -10.52
N GLU A 163 3.56 -1.00 -10.41
CA GLU A 163 4.55 -0.11 -11.03
C GLU A 163 5.76 0.18 -10.11
N MET A 164 5.63 -0.16 -8.83
CA MET A 164 6.63 0.06 -7.79
C MET A 164 7.89 -0.78 -8.01
N THR A 165 9.05 -0.17 -7.79
CA THR A 165 10.34 -0.86 -7.90
C THR A 165 10.43 -2.04 -6.92
N PRO A 166 11.10 -3.16 -7.28
CA PRO A 166 11.22 -4.31 -6.39
C PRO A 166 11.88 -3.99 -5.04
N ALA A 167 12.88 -3.10 -5.04
CA ALA A 167 13.60 -2.71 -3.82
C ALA A 167 12.71 -1.94 -2.84
N GLU A 168 11.90 -1.01 -3.36
CA GLU A 168 11.01 -0.22 -2.55
C GLU A 168 9.86 -1.10 -1.99
N ARG A 169 9.33 -2.01 -2.82
CA ARG A 169 8.34 -2.99 -2.39
C ARG A 169 8.87 -3.89 -1.27
N ALA A 170 10.09 -4.40 -1.43
CA ALA A 170 10.76 -5.22 -0.42
C ALA A 170 10.99 -4.44 0.88
N THR A 171 11.28 -3.14 0.79
CA THR A 171 11.46 -2.27 1.97
C THR A 171 10.17 -2.16 2.78
N VAL A 172 9.03 -1.94 2.13
CA VAL A 172 7.74 -1.80 2.83
C VAL A 172 7.23 -3.16 3.32
N MET A 173 7.25 -4.18 2.46
CA MET A 173 6.72 -5.52 2.80
C MET A 173 7.61 -6.30 3.77
N GLY A 174 8.92 -6.05 3.77
CA GLY A 174 9.87 -6.65 4.70
C GLY A 174 9.95 -5.95 6.06
N ALA A 175 9.23 -4.85 6.25
CA ALA A 175 9.16 -4.16 7.53
C ALA A 175 8.41 -5.01 8.57
N PRO A 176 8.71 -4.85 9.88
CA PRO A 176 8.01 -5.58 10.94
C PRO A 176 6.49 -5.42 10.88
N ASN A 177 6.04 -4.21 10.53
CA ASN A 177 4.64 -3.91 10.23
C ASN A 177 4.56 -3.21 8.85
N PRO A 178 4.07 -3.90 7.81
CA PRO A 178 4.00 -3.34 6.47
C PRO A 178 2.98 -2.20 6.34
N PHE A 179 1.94 -2.17 7.18
CA PHE A 179 0.92 -1.11 7.13
C PHE A 179 1.45 0.22 7.72
N VAL A 180 2.23 0.14 8.80
CA VAL A 180 2.94 1.31 9.33
C VAL A 180 3.99 1.79 8.33
N ALA A 181 4.73 0.87 7.71
CA ALA A 181 5.69 1.21 6.67
C ALA A 181 5.04 1.85 5.43
N ALA A 182 3.84 1.40 5.04
CA ALA A 182 3.07 2.00 3.95
C ALA A 182 2.70 3.47 4.24
N VAL A 183 2.38 3.81 5.50
CA VAL A 183 2.16 5.20 5.92
C VAL A 183 3.43 6.04 5.74
N ALA A 184 4.57 5.53 6.22
CA ALA A 184 5.85 6.24 6.07
C ALA A 184 6.25 6.40 4.60
N TRP A 185 5.98 5.39 3.77
CA TRP A 185 6.17 5.43 2.33
C TRP A 185 5.31 6.50 1.67
N MET A 186 4.00 6.53 1.96
CA MET A 186 3.08 7.53 1.40
C MET A 186 3.53 8.95 1.75
N ARG A 187 3.91 9.20 3.01
CA ARG A 187 4.45 10.50 3.44
C ARG A 187 5.71 10.91 2.69
N ARG A 188 6.61 9.95 2.42
CA ARG A 188 7.81 10.21 1.64
C ARG A 188 7.45 10.59 0.21
N ARG A 189 6.49 9.91 -0.40
CA ARG A 189 5.99 10.23 -1.74
C ARG A 189 5.36 11.62 -1.77
N ASP A 190 4.50 11.93 -0.82
CA ASP A 190 3.85 13.23 -0.71
C ASP A 190 4.87 14.35 -0.53
N ALA A 191 5.91 14.14 0.30
CA ALA A 191 7.00 15.09 0.45
C ALA A 191 7.81 15.29 -0.84
N LEU A 192 8.05 14.23 -1.62
CA LEU A 192 8.71 14.33 -2.92
C LEU A 192 7.85 15.11 -3.92
N VAL A 193 6.53 14.93 -3.89
CA VAL A 193 5.60 15.70 -4.73
C VAL A 193 5.54 17.16 -4.32
N GLU A 194 5.57 17.46 -3.02
CA GLU A 194 5.51 18.83 -2.51
C GLU A 194 6.80 19.63 -2.80
N VAL A 195 7.96 19.00 -2.59
CA VAL A 195 9.27 19.63 -2.80
C VAL A 195 9.64 19.68 -4.29
N GLY A 196 9.26 18.65 -5.06
CA GLY A 196 9.62 18.51 -6.46
C GLY A 196 11.12 18.32 -6.70
N ASP A 197 11.57 18.60 -7.92
CA ASP A 197 12.97 18.44 -8.34
C ASP A 197 13.90 19.56 -7.83
N ASP A 198 13.35 20.67 -7.33
CA ASP A 198 14.13 21.83 -6.87
C ASP A 198 13.84 22.19 -5.40
N VAL A 199 14.66 21.62 -4.52
CA VAL A 199 14.68 21.92 -3.09
C VAL A 199 15.02 23.40 -2.81
N GLY A 200 15.80 24.04 -3.68
CA GLY A 200 16.17 25.45 -3.55
C GLY A 200 14.95 26.37 -3.72
N ALA A 201 14.20 26.17 -4.80
CA ALA A 201 12.98 26.92 -5.08
C ALA A 201 11.91 26.72 -3.99
N TYR A 202 11.73 25.49 -3.49
CA TYR A 202 10.82 25.23 -2.37
C TYR A 202 11.21 26.03 -1.11
N ARG A 203 12.52 26.07 -0.78
CA ARG A 203 13.00 26.82 0.39
C ARG A 203 12.87 28.34 0.20
N GLU A 204 13.04 28.85 -1.01
CA GLU A 204 12.83 30.27 -1.30
C GLU A 204 11.35 30.66 -1.16
N ARG A 205 10.44 29.87 -1.74
CA ARG A 205 9.00 30.05 -1.53
C ARG A 205 8.62 30.02 -0.05
N LEU A 206 9.15 29.06 0.70
CA LEU A 206 8.89 28.95 2.13
C LEU A 206 9.43 30.16 2.91
N ARG A 207 10.62 30.68 2.54
CA ARG A 207 11.17 31.90 3.13
C ARG A 207 10.27 33.11 2.84
N GLU A 208 9.81 33.26 1.60
CA GLU A 208 8.91 34.34 1.22
C GLU A 208 7.56 34.27 1.94
N GLU A 209 7.06 33.07 2.19
CA GLU A 209 5.82 32.84 2.95
C GLU A 209 6.00 33.20 4.44
N LEU A 210 7.09 32.75 5.05
CA LEU A 210 7.41 33.09 6.45
C LEU A 210 7.65 34.59 6.66
N LEU A 211 8.22 35.30 5.67
CA LEU A 211 8.38 36.76 5.74
C LEU A 211 7.05 37.52 5.65
N LYS A 212 5.97 36.89 5.19
CA LYS A 212 4.62 37.47 5.14
C LYS A 212 3.79 37.12 6.38
N ASP A 213 4.25 36.17 7.21
CA ASP A 213 3.57 35.75 8.43
C ASP A 213 3.86 36.69 9.61
N PRO A 214 2.86 37.44 10.14
CA PRO A 214 3.06 38.36 11.25
C PRO A 214 3.48 37.66 12.57
N GLU A 215 3.06 36.42 12.80
CA GLU A 215 3.48 35.64 13.98
C GLU A 215 4.97 35.34 13.93
N PHE A 216 5.46 34.92 12.76
CA PHE A 216 6.88 34.66 12.53
C PHE A 216 7.72 35.93 12.66
N LEU A 217 7.28 37.04 12.08
CA LEU A 217 7.97 38.34 12.20
C LEU A 217 8.01 38.82 13.66
N GLY A 218 6.94 38.63 14.43
CA GLY A 218 6.90 38.96 15.85
C GLY A 218 7.95 38.20 16.65
N ARG A 219 8.04 36.86 16.45
CA ARG A 219 9.08 36.03 17.08
C ARG A 219 10.48 36.39 16.61
N ALA A 220 10.66 36.73 15.34
CA ALA A 220 11.95 37.16 14.80
C ALA A 220 12.41 38.49 15.43
N ILE A 221 11.51 39.46 15.62
CA ILE A 221 11.81 40.72 16.31
C ILE A 221 12.13 40.49 17.79
N GLU A 222 11.41 39.59 18.45
CA GLU A 222 11.68 39.23 19.84
C GLU A 222 13.05 38.54 20.00
N ALA A 223 13.39 37.60 19.10
CA ALA A 223 14.70 36.96 19.05
C ALA A 223 15.83 37.95 18.71
N ALA A 224 15.58 38.91 17.81
CA ALA A 224 16.52 39.98 17.51
C ALA A 224 16.73 40.89 18.72
N ARG A 225 15.65 41.19 19.46
CA ARG A 225 15.69 41.99 20.69
C ARG A 225 16.44 41.26 21.81
N SER A 226 16.23 39.96 22.00
CA SER A 226 16.96 39.18 23.01
C SER A 226 18.45 39.07 22.66
N THR A 227 18.78 38.93 21.37
CA THR A 227 20.17 38.91 20.89
C THR A 227 20.84 40.27 21.08
N ALA A 228 20.12 41.37 20.80
CA ALA A 228 20.62 42.72 21.04
C ALA A 228 20.76 43.05 22.54
N ALA A 229 19.84 42.56 23.39
CA ALA A 229 19.91 42.72 24.84
C ALA A 229 21.04 41.88 25.47
N GLY A 230 21.35 40.71 24.91
CA GLY A 230 22.52 39.91 25.30
C GLY A 230 23.86 40.44 24.76
N GLY A 231 23.83 41.12 23.61
CA GLY A 231 25.01 41.70 22.95
C GLY A 231 25.59 42.95 23.63
N ASN A 232 24.87 43.56 24.58
CA ASN A 232 25.36 44.67 25.39
C ASN A 232 26.03 44.23 26.71
N SER A 233 26.47 42.97 26.82
CA SER A 233 27.62 42.67 27.65
C SER A 233 28.85 43.21 26.93
N ALA A 234 29.12 44.49 27.18
CA ALA A 234 30.31 45.21 26.74
C ALA A 234 31.49 44.26 26.67
N ALA A 235 32.15 44.23 25.49
CA ALA A 235 33.43 43.60 25.25
C ALA A 235 34.24 43.60 26.55
N SER A 236 34.24 42.45 27.23
CA SER A 236 35.09 42.23 28.39
C SER A 236 36.50 42.18 27.82
N GLN A 237 37.12 43.36 27.71
CA GLN A 237 38.56 43.44 27.58
C GLN A 237 39.12 42.53 28.68
N PRO A 238 39.96 41.54 28.35
CA PRO A 238 40.51 40.65 29.35
C PRO A 238 41.28 41.52 30.36
N ARG A 239 40.72 41.65 31.56
CA ARG A 239 41.43 42.24 32.70
C ARG A 239 42.45 41.22 33.17
N THR A 240 43.62 41.70 33.54
CA THR A 240 44.57 40.87 34.28
C THR A 240 43.98 40.52 35.65
N GLN A 241 44.47 39.48 36.33
CA GLN A 241 44.03 39.12 37.69
C GLN A 241 44.15 40.27 38.71
N ALA A 242 44.90 41.33 38.40
CA ALA A 242 45.04 42.54 39.21
C ALA A 242 44.02 43.65 38.86
N GLY A 243 43.04 43.39 37.99
CA GLY A 243 41.95 44.33 37.68
C GLY A 243 42.30 45.49 36.75
N GLN A 244 43.48 45.49 36.14
CA GLN A 244 43.95 46.55 35.22
C GLN A 244 43.65 46.19 33.75
N PHE A 245 43.33 47.20 32.94
CA PHE A 245 43.11 47.05 31.50
C PHE A 245 44.45 46.72 30.80
N ALA A 246 44.47 45.66 29.99
CA ALA A 246 45.68 45.25 29.27
C ALA A 246 45.98 46.22 28.11
N SER A 247 47.15 46.86 28.13
CA SER A 247 47.63 47.74 27.05
C SER A 247 47.88 46.97 25.75
N PRO A 248 47.65 47.56 24.55
CA PRO A 248 47.65 46.84 23.27
C PRO A 248 49.04 46.46 22.72
N THR A 249 50.12 46.65 23.47
CA THR A 249 51.51 46.38 23.02
C THR A 249 52.08 45.06 23.52
N ALA A 250 51.29 44.23 24.21
CA ALA A 250 51.70 42.87 24.52
C ALA A 250 51.43 41.96 23.32
N LYS A 251 52.52 41.53 22.66
CA LYS A 251 52.55 40.42 21.69
C LYS A 251 51.57 39.32 22.15
N PRO A 252 50.60 38.89 21.33
CA PRO A 252 49.60 37.95 21.80
C PRO A 252 50.32 36.69 22.28
N ALA A 253 50.22 36.41 23.58
CA ALA A 253 50.57 35.12 24.13
C ALA A 253 49.79 34.08 23.32
N SER A 254 50.54 33.16 22.73
CA SER A 254 50.08 32.03 21.94
C SER A 254 48.68 31.57 22.38
N LEU A 255 47.73 31.61 21.45
CA LEU A 255 46.47 30.90 21.60
C LEU A 255 46.79 29.44 22.00
N PRO A 256 46.04 28.83 22.94
CA PRO A 256 46.17 27.40 23.19
C PRO A 256 45.80 26.66 21.91
N SER A 257 46.82 26.19 21.21
CA SER A 257 46.69 25.33 20.04
C SER A 257 45.91 24.08 20.46
N VAL A 258 44.79 23.83 19.78
CA VAL A 258 43.95 22.64 19.94
C VAL A 258 44.68 21.36 19.48
N ASN A 259 45.93 21.47 19.03
CA ASN A 259 46.79 20.34 18.66
C ASN A 259 47.72 19.90 19.80
N ARG A 260 47.16 19.65 20.99
CA ARG A 260 47.84 18.86 22.03
C ARG A 260 46.88 17.87 22.66
N ALA A 261 46.39 16.95 21.83
CA ALA A 261 46.06 15.62 22.29
C ALA A 261 47.35 14.96 22.80
N GLY A 262 47.33 14.51 24.05
CA GLY A 262 48.36 13.65 24.61
C GLY A 262 48.98 14.16 25.92
N ALA A 263 48.76 13.36 26.97
CA ALA A 263 49.46 13.33 28.26
C ALA A 263 48.92 14.21 29.41
N GLY A 264 48.07 13.61 30.24
CA GLY A 264 48.49 13.29 31.61
C GLY A 264 47.87 14.07 32.77
N THR A 265 46.92 13.41 33.44
CA THR A 265 46.70 13.33 34.91
C THR A 265 46.34 14.60 35.70
N ASN A 266 45.09 14.68 36.18
CA ASN A 266 44.75 14.38 37.58
C ASN A 266 43.24 14.50 37.86
N ALA A 267 42.65 13.35 38.19
CA ALA A 267 41.58 13.10 39.16
C ALA A 267 40.58 14.23 39.49
N ALA A 268 39.46 14.23 38.77
CA ALA A 268 38.15 14.51 39.36
C ALA A 268 37.11 13.61 38.68
N LEU A 269 36.35 12.90 39.51
CA LEU A 269 35.42 11.84 39.17
C LEU A 269 34.33 12.32 38.19
N VAL A 270 34.52 12.07 36.89
CA VAL A 270 33.44 12.18 35.88
C VAL A 270 33.17 10.76 35.42
N ARG A 271 31.98 10.24 35.74
CA ARG A 271 31.48 9.02 35.13
C ARG A 271 31.29 9.32 33.64
N HIS A 272 32.14 8.71 32.82
CA HIS A 272 32.04 8.77 31.37
C HIS A 272 30.91 7.82 30.96
N ASP A 273 29.81 8.37 30.46
CA ASP A 273 28.74 7.59 29.83
C ASP A 273 29.18 7.33 28.39
N PRO A 274 29.37 6.06 27.95
CA PRO A 274 29.77 5.79 26.57
C PRO A 274 28.69 6.26 25.62
N SER A 275 29.08 6.99 24.57
CA SER A 275 28.15 7.36 23.51
C SER A 275 27.69 6.11 22.76
N ASP A 276 26.46 6.09 22.23
CA ASP A 276 25.87 4.95 21.52
C ASP A 276 26.78 4.38 20.41
N MET A 277 27.66 5.20 19.83
CA MET A 277 28.65 4.78 18.83
C MET A 277 29.75 3.88 19.39
N GLU A 278 30.17 4.07 20.65
CA GLU A 278 31.15 3.20 21.32
C GLU A 278 30.52 1.87 21.73
N LEU A 279 29.23 1.88 22.09
CA LEU A 279 28.45 0.69 22.43
C LEU A 279 28.24 -0.22 21.21
N VAL A 280 28.07 0.38 20.03
CA VAL A 280 27.98 -0.35 18.76
C VAL A 280 29.33 -0.99 18.39
N ASP A 281 30.45 -0.29 18.61
CA ASP A 281 31.78 -0.83 18.31
C ASP A 281 32.19 -1.97 19.26
N GLU A 282 31.75 -1.93 20.53
CA GLU A 282 31.93 -3.02 21.50
C GLU A 282 31.20 -4.30 21.06
N VAL A 283 29.95 -4.18 20.62
CA VAL A 283 29.15 -5.32 20.14
C VAL A 283 29.74 -5.94 18.87
N LEU A 284 30.37 -5.13 18.03
CA LEU A 284 30.96 -5.57 16.76
C LEU A 284 32.38 -6.14 16.90
N THR A 285 33.18 -5.65 17.84
CA THR A 285 34.61 -6.00 17.94
C THR A 285 34.98 -6.81 19.19
N GLY A 286 34.06 -6.94 20.16
CA GLY A 286 34.23 -7.77 21.36
C GLY A 286 35.35 -7.32 22.30
N ARG A 287 35.78 -6.06 22.20
CA ARG A 287 36.88 -5.52 23.00
C ARG A 287 36.35 -4.77 24.21
N GLU A 288 36.40 -5.41 25.38
CA GLU A 288 35.99 -4.81 26.65
C GLU A 288 36.82 -3.55 26.97
N ILE A 289 36.12 -2.47 27.30
CA ILE A 289 36.74 -1.22 27.76
C ILE A 289 37.12 -1.41 29.25
N SER A 290 38.38 -1.75 29.50
CA SER A 290 38.92 -1.87 30.86
C SER A 290 38.93 -0.50 31.53
N THR A 291 37.99 -0.30 32.46
CA THR A 291 37.91 0.91 33.29
C THR A 291 38.95 0.86 34.40
N ARG A 292 39.96 1.74 34.32
CA ARG A 292 40.83 2.14 35.43
C ARG A 292 41.04 3.64 35.43
#